data_AF-A0A6A9TLS3-F1
#
_entry.id   AF-A0A6A9TLS3-F1
#
_cell.length_a   1.000
_cell.length_b   1.000
_cell.length_c   1.000
_cell.angle_alpha   90.00
_cell.angle_beta   90.00
_cell.angle_gamma   90.00
#
_symmetry.space_group_name_H-M   'P 1'
#
loop_
_entity.id
_entity.type
_entity.pdbx_description
1 polymer ?
#
loop_
_entity_poly.entity_id
_entity_poly.type
_entity_poly.pdbx_seq_one_letter_code
_entity_poly.pdbx_strand_id
1 'polypeptide(L)'
;MNAEDFPTPDVDVETVDPETLKDRLDAGEDITLLDSRMQSDYEEWRIGGANVTSINVPYFEFLEDDIDEDVLEQIPGDREVTVLCAKGGASEYVAGTLAERGYDVNHLEDGMNGWASIYEAVEVERYNGAGTLLQYQRPSSGCLGYLLYDDGEAAIIDPLRAFADRYLADADDLGVDLQYALDTHVHADHISGVRDLDAEGVEGVIPEAAVDRGVTYADELTTVADGDTFQVGDAIIEAVYTPGHTTGMTSYLVDGTYLATGDGLFVESVARPDLEEGGRGCARRCAHALRALQERVLTLPRGYALGGAHFS
;
A
#
# COMPACT_ATOMS: atom_id res chain seq x y z
N MET A 1 -22.53 11.05 5.55
CA MET A 1 -22.61 12.52 5.50
C MET A 1 -21.47 13.00 4.61
N ASN A 2 -21.75 13.96 3.74
CA ASN A 2 -20.77 14.64 2.92
C ASN A 2 -20.05 15.71 3.76
N ALA A 3 -18.88 16.17 3.32
CA ALA A 3 -18.13 17.22 4.03
C ALA A 3 -18.96 18.51 4.20
N GLU A 4 -19.81 18.82 3.22
CA GLU A 4 -20.73 19.97 3.21
C GLU A 4 -21.90 19.87 4.20
N ASP A 5 -22.09 18.72 4.86
CA ASP A 5 -23.16 18.53 5.85
C ASP A 5 -22.77 19.03 7.26
N PHE A 6 -21.51 19.45 7.45
CA PHE A 6 -21.01 19.94 8.73
C PHE A 6 -21.09 21.47 8.84
N PRO A 7 -21.33 22.03 10.04
CA PRO A 7 -21.25 23.46 10.26
C PRO A 7 -19.84 23.95 9.93
N THR A 8 -19.74 25.12 9.29
CA THR A 8 -18.46 25.80 9.13
C THR A 8 -17.99 26.30 10.50
N PRO A 9 -16.75 26.03 10.92
CA PRO A 9 -16.22 26.56 12.18
C PRO A 9 -16.15 28.09 12.14
N ASP A 10 -16.25 28.76 13.31
CA ASP A 10 -16.17 30.22 13.40
C ASP A 10 -14.71 30.73 13.36
N VAL A 11 -13.75 29.82 13.45
CA VAL A 11 -12.30 30.09 13.36
C VAL A 11 -11.67 29.31 12.21
N ASP A 12 -10.74 29.95 11.50
CA ASP A 12 -9.93 29.28 10.49
C ASP A 12 -8.99 28.27 11.18
N VAL A 13 -8.95 27.05 10.65
CA VAL A 13 -8.07 25.97 11.10
C VAL A 13 -7.01 25.72 10.05
N GLU A 14 -5.78 25.46 10.47
CA GLU A 14 -4.72 25.06 9.54
C GLU A 14 -5.02 23.67 8.95
N THR A 15 -4.84 23.54 7.64
CA THR A 15 -4.97 22.28 6.92
C THR A 15 -3.58 21.67 6.73
N VAL A 16 -3.48 20.36 6.97
CA VAL A 16 -2.27 19.56 6.71
C VAL A 16 -2.58 18.54 5.64
N ASP A 17 -1.82 18.56 4.54
CA ASP A 17 -1.96 17.60 3.46
C ASP A 17 -1.45 16.21 3.89
N PRO A 18 -2.00 15.10 3.35
CA PRO A 18 -1.63 13.74 3.73
C PRO A 18 -0.13 13.43 3.58
N GLU A 19 0.50 13.91 2.52
CA GLU A 19 1.93 13.75 2.25
C GLU A 19 2.76 14.48 3.31
N THR A 20 2.35 15.68 3.73
CA THR A 20 3.05 16.42 4.80
C THR A 20 2.97 15.69 6.13
N LEU A 21 1.79 15.13 6.48
CA LEU A 21 1.65 14.32 7.69
C LEU A 21 2.55 13.07 7.62
N LYS A 22 2.62 12.42 6.46
CA LYS A 22 3.47 11.26 6.27
C LYS A 22 4.96 11.59 6.39
N ASP A 23 5.42 12.68 5.76
CA ASP A 23 6.82 13.12 5.84
C ASP A 23 7.26 13.34 7.30
N ARG A 24 6.38 13.92 8.13
CA ARG A 24 6.64 14.10 9.57
C ARG A 24 6.74 12.76 10.31
N LEU A 25 5.88 11.80 9.97
CA LEU A 25 5.92 10.44 10.54
C LEU A 25 7.21 9.71 10.16
N ASP A 26 7.63 9.81 8.89
CA ASP A 26 8.87 9.19 8.39
C ASP A 26 10.12 9.86 8.97
N ALA A 27 10.06 11.16 9.25
CA ALA A 27 11.09 11.90 10.00
C ALA A 27 11.15 11.50 11.49
N GLY A 28 10.19 10.72 11.98
CA GLY A 28 10.12 10.24 13.35
C GLY A 28 9.64 11.30 14.34
N GLU A 29 8.87 12.29 13.89
CA GLU A 29 8.23 13.26 14.79
C GLU A 29 7.19 12.61 15.71
N ASP A 30 7.03 13.15 16.91
CA ASP A 30 5.94 12.75 17.81
C ASP A 30 4.63 13.41 17.36
N ILE A 31 3.70 12.60 16.84
CA ILE A 31 2.43 13.07 16.26
C ILE A 31 1.26 12.69 17.17
N THR A 32 0.34 13.64 17.40
CA THR A 32 -0.93 13.37 18.08
C THR A 32 -2.09 13.46 17.10
N LEU A 33 -2.82 12.37 16.94
CA LEU A 33 -3.97 12.27 16.04
C LEU A 33 -5.26 12.14 16.84
N LEU A 34 -6.24 12.99 16.53
CA LEU A 34 -7.61 12.86 17.00
C LEU A 34 -8.49 12.37 15.86
N ASP A 35 -8.85 11.09 15.90
CA ASP A 35 -9.75 10.48 14.93
C ASP A 35 -11.20 10.69 15.35
N SER A 36 -11.93 11.49 14.57
CA SER A 36 -13.32 11.83 14.82
C SER A 36 -14.34 10.89 14.16
N ARG A 37 -13.88 9.76 13.59
CA ARG A 37 -14.77 8.73 13.02
C ARG A 37 -15.45 7.93 14.13
N MET A 38 -16.45 7.16 13.71
CA MET A 38 -17.09 6.17 14.59
C MET A 38 -16.04 5.16 15.07
N GLN A 39 -16.21 4.68 16.31
CA GLN A 39 -15.29 3.70 16.90
C GLN A 39 -15.10 2.46 16.02
N SER A 40 -16.15 1.99 15.34
CA SER A 40 -16.06 0.86 14.42
C SER A 40 -15.08 1.08 13.28
N ASP A 41 -15.09 2.28 12.69
CA ASP A 41 -14.25 2.62 11.54
C ASP A 41 -12.79 2.83 11.98
N TYR A 42 -12.61 3.36 13.20
CA TYR A 42 -11.32 3.52 13.84
C TYR A 42 -10.67 2.17 14.23
N GLU A 43 -11.48 1.23 14.73
CA GLU A 43 -11.03 -0.12 15.07
C GLU A 43 -10.71 -0.96 13.83
N GLU A 44 -11.42 -0.73 12.72
CA GLU A 44 -11.12 -1.39 11.45
C GLU A 44 -9.73 -0.99 10.94
N TRP A 45 -9.41 0.30 10.96
CA TRP A 45 -8.08 0.79 10.62
C TRP A 45 -7.86 2.22 11.09
N ARG A 46 -6.60 2.58 11.36
CA ARG A 46 -6.19 3.91 11.80
C ARG A 46 -4.73 4.17 11.42
N ILE A 47 -4.35 5.44 11.31
CA ILE A 47 -2.95 5.83 11.22
C ILE A 47 -2.27 5.48 12.55
N GLY A 48 -1.17 4.74 12.47
CA GLY A 48 -0.40 4.29 13.63
C GLY A 48 1.09 4.40 13.38
N GLY A 49 1.88 4.14 14.41
CA GLY A 49 3.34 4.21 14.36
C GLY A 49 3.92 4.28 15.77
N ALA A 50 5.24 4.06 15.89
CA ALA A 50 5.91 4.09 17.20
C ALA A 50 5.80 5.45 17.90
N ASN A 51 5.76 6.54 17.12
CA ASN A 51 5.70 7.92 17.59
C ASN A 51 4.31 8.55 17.43
N VAL A 52 3.27 7.73 17.24
CA VAL A 52 1.88 8.21 17.05
C VAL A 52 1.06 8.00 18.32
N THR A 53 0.60 9.09 18.90
CA THR A 53 -0.47 9.09 19.91
C THR A 53 -1.81 9.18 19.19
N SER A 54 -2.54 8.07 19.12
CA SER A 54 -3.84 8.01 18.44
C SER A 54 -4.99 7.99 19.46
N ILE A 55 -5.88 8.96 19.35
CA ILE A 55 -7.08 9.15 20.19
C ILE A 55 -8.31 9.03 19.28
N ASN A 56 -9.37 8.36 19.74
CA ASN A 56 -10.64 8.31 19.00
C ASN A 56 -11.76 8.90 19.84
N VAL A 57 -12.36 9.98 19.35
CA VAL A 57 -13.55 10.60 19.92
C VAL A 57 -14.50 10.90 18.76
N PRO A 58 -15.63 10.20 18.61
CA PRO A 58 -16.54 10.43 17.49
C PRO A 58 -17.01 11.87 17.37
N TYR A 59 -17.14 12.37 16.14
CA TYR A 59 -17.47 13.78 15.86
C TYR A 59 -18.75 14.28 16.55
N PHE A 60 -19.70 13.39 16.86
CA PHE A 60 -20.98 13.79 17.45
C PHE A 60 -20.82 14.29 18.90
N GLU A 61 -19.73 13.94 19.58
CA GLU A 61 -19.36 14.47 20.90
C GLU A 61 -19.02 15.97 20.85
N PHE A 62 -18.80 16.51 19.66
CA PHE A 62 -18.44 17.91 19.42
C PHE A 62 -19.59 18.74 18.84
N LEU A 63 -20.75 18.15 18.58
CA LEU A 63 -21.90 18.85 17.97
C LEU A 63 -22.71 19.66 18.98
N GLU A 64 -22.55 19.42 20.27
CA GLU A 64 -23.23 20.16 21.32
C GLU A 64 -22.42 21.41 21.70
N ASP A 65 -23.10 22.49 22.08
CA ASP A 65 -22.46 23.77 22.45
C ASP A 65 -21.48 23.59 23.64
N ASP A 66 -21.82 22.70 24.57
CA ASP A 66 -21.02 22.31 25.72
C ASP A 66 -20.47 20.89 25.52
N ILE A 67 -19.17 20.77 25.23
CA ILE A 67 -18.48 19.47 25.15
C ILE A 67 -18.26 18.94 26.57
N ASP A 68 -18.56 17.67 26.81
CA ASP A 68 -18.33 17.01 28.09
C ASP A 68 -16.86 17.09 28.53
N GLU A 69 -16.63 17.38 29.82
CA GLU A 69 -15.29 17.51 30.40
C GLU A 69 -14.48 16.21 30.22
N ASP A 70 -15.13 15.05 30.35
CA ASP A 70 -14.54 13.72 30.12
C ASP A 70 -14.04 13.53 28.67
N VAL A 71 -14.62 14.24 27.69
CA VAL A 71 -14.14 14.23 26.30
C VAL A 71 -12.90 15.10 26.17
N LEU A 72 -12.92 16.31 26.74
CA LEU A 72 -11.80 17.24 26.67
C LEU A 72 -10.56 16.71 27.42
N GLU A 73 -10.73 15.98 28.52
CA GLU A 73 -9.64 15.35 29.27
C GLU A 73 -8.85 14.31 28.45
N GLN A 74 -9.45 13.74 27.40
CA GLN A 74 -8.78 12.80 26.50
C GLN A 74 -7.85 13.49 25.50
N ILE A 75 -8.05 14.79 25.26
CA ILE A 75 -7.35 15.55 24.21
C ILE A 75 -6.26 16.39 24.89
N PRO A 76 -4.97 16.20 24.53
CA PRO A 76 -3.89 16.97 25.13
C PRO A 76 -3.95 18.44 24.68
N GLY A 77 -3.88 19.36 25.64
CA GLY A 77 -3.82 20.81 25.36
C GLY A 77 -2.40 21.40 25.41
N ASP A 78 -1.37 20.57 25.52
CA ASP A 78 0.04 20.98 25.67
C ASP A 78 0.89 20.82 24.40
N ARG A 79 0.27 20.39 23.29
CA ARG A 79 0.92 20.07 22.02
C ARG A 79 -0.07 20.19 20.86
N GLU A 80 0.45 20.26 19.65
CA GLU A 80 -0.34 20.23 18.41
C GLU A 80 -1.11 18.90 18.28
N VAL A 81 -2.39 18.99 17.89
CA VAL A 81 -3.25 17.83 17.60
C VAL A 81 -3.80 17.93 16.17
N THR A 82 -3.51 16.92 15.35
CA THR A 82 -4.09 16.79 14.01
C THR A 82 -5.41 16.04 14.09
N VAL A 83 -6.51 16.71 13.76
CA VAL A 83 -7.83 16.11 13.72
C VAL A 83 -8.08 15.49 12.35
N LEU A 84 -8.61 14.28 12.32
CA LEU A 84 -8.95 13.60 11.07
C LEU A 84 -10.32 12.92 11.16
N CYS A 85 -10.96 12.81 10.00
CA CYS A 85 -12.21 12.07 9.85
C CYS A 85 -12.14 11.24 8.55
N ALA A 86 -13.26 10.74 8.05
CA ALA A 86 -13.27 9.97 6.81
C ALA A 86 -12.93 10.80 5.55
N LYS A 87 -13.34 12.09 5.49
CA LYS A 87 -13.34 12.91 4.26
C LYS A 87 -12.93 14.38 4.48
N GLY A 88 -12.23 14.71 5.56
CA GLY A 88 -11.83 16.08 5.90
C GLY A 88 -12.91 16.96 6.57
N GLY A 89 -14.17 16.90 6.14
CA GLY A 89 -15.19 17.87 6.60
C GLY A 89 -15.55 17.83 8.09
N ALA A 90 -15.74 16.64 8.67
CA ALA A 90 -16.05 16.54 10.11
C ALA A 90 -14.85 16.95 10.98
N SER A 91 -13.63 16.66 10.52
CA SER A 91 -12.41 17.02 11.24
C SER A 91 -12.12 18.50 11.23
N GLU A 92 -12.45 19.21 10.14
CA GLU A 92 -12.36 20.68 10.09
C GLU A 92 -13.26 21.32 11.15
N TYR A 93 -14.52 20.88 11.25
CA TYR A 93 -15.45 21.35 12.28
C TYR A 93 -14.94 21.05 13.70
N VAL A 94 -14.54 19.81 13.98
CA VAL A 94 -14.05 19.40 15.30
C VAL A 94 -12.79 20.19 15.69
N ALA A 95 -11.86 20.38 14.75
CA ALA A 95 -10.67 21.18 14.98
C ALA A 95 -11.02 22.65 15.27
N GLY A 96 -11.97 23.24 14.56
CA GLY A 96 -12.41 24.62 14.84
C GLY A 96 -12.99 24.78 16.24
N THR A 97 -13.86 23.84 16.65
CA THR A 97 -14.44 23.80 17.99
C THR A 97 -13.36 23.69 19.09
N LEU A 98 -12.28 22.95 18.84
CA LEU A 98 -11.13 22.86 19.75
C LEU A 98 -10.25 24.12 19.73
N ALA A 99 -10.02 24.72 18.56
CA ALA A 99 -9.26 25.95 18.39
C ALA A 99 -9.89 27.13 19.15
N GLU A 100 -11.23 27.24 19.14
CA GLU A 100 -11.98 28.23 19.94
C GLU A 100 -11.74 28.10 21.45
N ARG A 101 -11.41 26.88 21.90
CA ARG A 101 -11.09 26.55 23.30
C ARG A 101 -9.60 26.68 23.61
N GLY A 102 -8.79 27.14 22.65
CA GLY A 102 -7.37 27.42 22.81
C GLY A 102 -6.45 26.22 22.63
N TYR A 103 -6.94 25.13 22.03
CA TYR A 103 -6.09 24.02 21.61
C TYR A 103 -5.26 24.40 20.38
N ASP A 104 -4.04 23.88 20.31
CA ASP A 104 -3.18 23.95 19.13
C ASP A 104 -3.57 22.80 18.20
N VAL A 105 -4.33 23.10 17.13
CA VAL A 105 -4.96 22.08 16.28
C VAL A 105 -4.85 22.44 14.81
N ASN A 106 -4.67 21.41 14.00
CA ASN A 106 -4.84 21.44 12.56
C ASN A 106 -5.76 20.28 12.14
N HIS A 107 -6.14 20.19 10.87
CA HIS A 107 -6.91 19.05 10.38
C HIS A 107 -6.30 18.45 9.11
N LEU A 108 -6.47 17.14 8.94
CA LEU A 108 -5.99 16.41 7.78
C LEU A 108 -6.89 16.70 6.56
N GLU A 109 -6.28 17.20 5.47
CA GLU A 109 -6.97 17.39 4.19
C GLU A 109 -7.51 16.05 3.68
N ASP A 110 -8.78 16.04 3.22
CA ASP A 110 -9.51 14.85 2.77
C ASP A 110 -9.57 13.68 3.78
N GLY A 111 -9.09 13.88 5.01
CA GLY A 111 -9.07 12.90 6.08
C GLY A 111 -8.43 11.56 5.67
N MET A 112 -9.04 10.47 6.13
CA MET A 112 -8.56 9.12 5.85
C MET A 112 -8.63 8.74 4.37
N ASN A 113 -9.49 9.39 3.58
CA ASN A 113 -9.50 9.21 2.12
C ASN A 113 -8.23 9.80 1.49
N GLY A 114 -7.81 10.99 1.91
CA GLY A 114 -6.55 11.60 1.49
C GLY A 114 -5.34 10.75 1.91
N TRP A 115 -5.33 10.25 3.16
CA TRP A 115 -4.32 9.30 3.61
C TRP A 115 -4.30 8.02 2.76
N ALA A 116 -5.47 7.53 2.35
CA ALA A 116 -5.60 6.32 1.53
C ALA A 116 -5.16 6.52 0.08
N SER A 117 -5.08 7.76 -0.42
CA SER A 117 -4.60 8.07 -1.77
C SER A 117 -3.09 8.23 -1.86
N ILE A 118 -2.36 8.30 -0.74
CA ILE A 118 -0.89 8.37 -0.76
C ILE A 118 -0.33 7.15 -1.51
N TYR A 119 0.42 7.43 -2.57
CA TYR A 119 1.09 6.44 -3.39
C TYR A 119 2.41 6.99 -3.93
N GLU A 120 3.49 6.67 -3.23
CA GLU A 120 4.81 7.22 -3.51
C GLU A 120 5.68 6.24 -4.27
N ALA A 121 6.46 6.73 -5.22
CA ALA A 121 7.50 5.95 -5.89
C ALA A 121 8.87 6.34 -5.32
N VAL A 122 9.61 5.37 -4.79
CA VAL A 122 10.99 5.56 -4.31
C VAL A 122 11.95 4.66 -5.06
N GLU A 123 13.15 5.15 -5.37
CA GLU A 123 14.17 4.32 -6.00
C GLU A 123 14.71 3.26 -5.04
N VAL A 124 14.80 2.02 -5.50
CA VAL A 124 15.36 0.91 -4.74
C VAL A 124 16.90 0.96 -4.82
N GLU A 125 17.54 1.71 -3.92
CA GLU A 125 19.00 1.93 -3.91
C GLU A 125 19.85 0.65 -3.88
N ARG A 126 19.27 -0.48 -3.42
CA ARG A 126 19.95 -1.78 -3.37
C ARG A 126 19.86 -2.57 -4.68
N TYR A 127 19.07 -2.13 -5.64
CA TYR A 127 19.07 -2.69 -6.99
C TYR A 127 20.38 -2.31 -7.70
N ASN A 128 21.01 -3.27 -8.37
CA ASN A 128 22.28 -3.05 -9.06
C ASN A 128 22.36 -3.74 -10.43
N GLY A 129 21.19 -4.05 -11.01
CA GLY A 129 21.04 -4.53 -12.38
C GLY A 129 20.94 -3.39 -13.40
N ALA A 130 20.57 -3.72 -14.63
CA ALA A 130 20.30 -2.77 -15.71
C ALA A 130 19.04 -1.93 -15.44
N GLY A 131 19.07 -0.66 -15.83
CA GLY A 131 17.95 0.27 -15.60
C GLY A 131 17.80 0.74 -14.16
N THR A 132 16.58 1.17 -13.83
CA THR A 132 16.20 1.68 -12.51
C THR A 132 14.98 0.93 -12.01
N LEU A 133 14.99 0.57 -10.73
CA LEU A 133 13.87 -0.08 -10.06
C LEU A 133 13.25 0.90 -9.06
N LEU A 134 12.00 1.28 -9.30
CA LEU A 134 11.18 2.05 -8.35
C LEU A 134 10.31 1.08 -7.54
N GLN A 135 10.15 1.36 -6.26
CA GLN A 135 9.16 0.74 -5.40
C GLN A 135 8.05 1.74 -5.14
N TYR A 136 6.84 1.38 -5.54
CA TYR A 136 5.65 2.10 -5.15
C TYR A 136 5.21 1.67 -3.76
N GLN A 137 4.85 2.62 -2.91
CA GLN A 137 4.45 2.39 -1.52
C GLN A 137 3.07 2.98 -1.27
N ARG A 138 2.15 2.15 -0.76
CA ARG A 138 0.82 2.57 -0.30
C ARG A 138 0.70 2.42 1.22
N PRO A 139 1.00 3.45 2.02
CA PRO A 139 1.01 3.36 3.49
C PRO A 139 -0.30 2.89 4.10
N SER A 140 -1.43 3.22 3.48
CA SER A 140 -2.77 2.89 4.01
C SER A 140 -3.12 1.39 3.97
N SER A 141 -2.58 0.62 3.01
CA SER A 141 -2.73 -0.84 2.97
C SER A 141 -1.43 -1.59 3.22
N GLY A 142 -0.30 -0.89 3.27
CA GLY A 142 1.03 -1.49 3.29
C GLY A 142 1.45 -2.12 1.97
N CYS A 143 0.67 -2.01 0.89
CA CYS A 143 0.98 -2.64 -0.40
C CYS A 143 2.20 -2.00 -1.07
N LEU A 144 2.99 -2.83 -1.72
CA LEU A 144 4.18 -2.47 -2.48
C LEU A 144 4.06 -2.98 -3.91
N GLY A 145 4.42 -2.14 -4.88
CA GLY A 145 4.59 -2.52 -6.29
C GLY A 145 5.98 -2.14 -6.77
N TYR A 146 6.44 -2.68 -7.90
CA TYR A 146 7.79 -2.43 -8.41
C TYR A 146 7.81 -2.12 -9.90
N LEU A 147 8.27 -0.92 -10.28
CA LEU A 147 8.45 -0.54 -11.67
C LEU A 147 9.93 -0.61 -12.05
N LEU A 148 10.26 -1.52 -12.96
CA LEU A 148 11.55 -1.55 -13.63
C LEU A 148 11.44 -0.75 -14.92
N TYR A 149 12.39 0.12 -15.20
CA TYR A 149 12.52 0.74 -16.51
C TYR A 149 13.98 0.81 -16.98
N ASP A 150 14.19 0.56 -18.27
CA ASP A 150 15.49 0.58 -18.94
C ASP A 150 15.34 0.76 -20.46
N ASP A 151 16.28 1.46 -21.11
CA ASP A 151 16.34 1.71 -22.57
C ASP A 151 15.00 2.02 -23.27
N GLY A 152 14.11 2.79 -22.63
CA GLY A 152 12.83 3.19 -23.20
C GLY A 152 11.67 2.21 -22.97
N GLU A 153 11.88 1.14 -22.21
CA GLU A 153 10.87 0.14 -21.86
C GLU A 153 10.66 0.08 -20.34
N ALA A 154 9.47 -0.36 -19.90
CA ALA A 154 9.15 -0.55 -18.49
C ALA A 154 8.27 -1.77 -18.22
N ALA A 155 8.30 -2.24 -16.98
CA ALA A 155 7.40 -3.27 -16.45
C ALA A 155 7.00 -2.98 -15.00
N ILE A 156 5.73 -3.16 -14.66
CA ILE A 156 5.21 -3.02 -13.29
C ILE A 156 4.85 -4.38 -12.71
N ILE A 157 5.38 -4.68 -11.52
CA ILE A 157 5.06 -5.86 -10.72
C ILE A 157 4.08 -5.45 -9.61
N ASP A 158 3.00 -6.23 -9.45
CA ASP A 158 1.88 -6.01 -8.52
C ASP A 158 1.22 -4.62 -8.65
N PRO A 159 0.72 -4.23 -9.85
CA PRO A 159 0.01 -2.96 -10.01
C PRO A 159 -1.32 -2.96 -9.25
N LEU A 160 -1.63 -1.88 -8.56
CA LEU A 160 -2.91 -1.67 -7.90
C LEU A 160 -3.89 -1.00 -8.88
N ARG A 161 -5.10 -1.54 -9.00
CA ARG A 161 -6.14 -0.99 -9.88
C ARG A 161 -6.45 0.48 -9.63
N ALA A 162 -6.46 0.89 -8.36
CA ALA A 162 -6.73 2.28 -7.99
C ALA A 162 -5.70 3.28 -8.55
N PHE A 163 -4.54 2.80 -8.98
CA PHE A 163 -3.43 3.59 -9.49
C PHE A 163 -3.03 3.19 -10.92
N ALA A 164 -3.89 2.48 -11.67
CA ALA A 164 -3.60 2.07 -13.05
C ALA A 164 -3.17 3.27 -13.93
N ASP A 165 -3.96 4.35 -13.90
CA ASP A 165 -3.66 5.60 -14.64
C ASP A 165 -2.33 6.23 -14.22
N ARG A 166 -1.94 6.06 -12.94
CA ARG A 166 -0.70 6.61 -12.40
C ARG A 166 0.52 5.92 -13.00
N TYR A 167 0.51 4.60 -13.20
CA TYR A 167 1.63 3.91 -13.84
C TYR A 167 1.85 4.34 -15.28
N LEU A 168 0.76 4.56 -16.03
CA LEU A 168 0.81 5.06 -17.40
C LEU A 168 1.38 6.48 -17.44
N ALA A 169 0.91 7.36 -16.55
CA ALA A 169 1.43 8.72 -16.44
C ALA A 169 2.92 8.74 -16.05
N ASP A 170 3.35 7.88 -15.11
CA ASP A 170 4.75 7.79 -14.71
C ASP A 170 5.63 7.26 -15.85
N ALA A 171 5.15 6.29 -16.64
CA ALA A 171 5.85 5.81 -17.84
C ALA A 171 6.02 6.93 -18.88
N ASP A 172 4.96 7.70 -19.14
CA ASP A 172 4.99 8.87 -20.03
C ASP A 172 5.98 9.95 -19.54
N ASP A 173 5.97 10.27 -18.25
CA ASP A 173 6.88 11.26 -17.64
C ASP A 173 8.35 10.81 -17.69
N LEU A 174 8.60 9.50 -17.55
CA LEU A 174 9.92 8.88 -17.70
C LEU A 174 10.36 8.72 -19.18
N GLY A 175 9.43 8.86 -20.12
CA GLY A 175 9.69 8.67 -21.55
C GLY A 175 9.94 7.22 -21.93
N VAL A 176 9.28 6.27 -21.24
CA VAL A 176 9.39 4.82 -21.45
C VAL A 176 8.03 4.22 -21.80
N ASP A 177 8.03 3.10 -22.50
CA ASP A 177 6.83 2.37 -22.89
C ASP A 177 6.58 1.20 -21.91
N LEU A 178 5.41 1.19 -21.27
CA LEU A 178 5.05 0.16 -20.28
C LEU A 178 4.65 -1.13 -21.01
N GLN A 179 5.57 -2.08 -21.10
CA GLN A 179 5.40 -3.33 -21.83
C GLN A 179 4.61 -4.36 -21.05
N TYR A 180 4.85 -4.47 -19.74
CA TYR A 180 4.34 -5.57 -18.93
C TYR A 180 3.71 -5.11 -17.61
N ALA A 181 2.59 -5.74 -17.26
CA ALA A 181 1.96 -5.64 -15.95
C ALA A 181 1.85 -7.04 -15.34
N LEU A 182 2.66 -7.34 -14.32
CA LEU A 182 2.82 -8.69 -13.78
C LEU A 182 2.27 -8.81 -12.37
N ASP A 183 1.34 -9.74 -12.14
CA ASP A 183 0.96 -10.13 -10.78
C ASP A 183 1.87 -11.25 -10.24
N THR A 184 2.24 -11.15 -8.97
CA THR A 184 2.90 -12.22 -8.24
C THR A 184 1.93 -13.32 -7.80
N HIS A 185 0.69 -12.94 -7.49
CA HIS A 185 -0.37 -13.85 -7.06
C HIS A 185 -1.76 -13.21 -7.18
N VAL A 186 -2.81 -14.02 -6.96
CA VAL A 186 -4.17 -13.48 -6.76
C VAL A 186 -4.24 -12.84 -5.37
N HIS A 187 -4.16 -11.51 -5.33
CA HIS A 187 -4.21 -10.66 -4.15
C HIS A 187 -5.55 -10.78 -3.40
N ALA A 188 -5.51 -10.69 -2.08
CA ALA A 188 -6.70 -10.78 -1.22
C ALA A 188 -7.10 -9.45 -0.57
N ASP A 189 -6.17 -8.49 -0.59
CA ASP A 189 -6.15 -7.22 0.12
C ASP A 189 -6.42 -6.02 -0.83
N HIS A 190 -6.15 -6.17 -2.12
CA HIS A 190 -6.44 -5.18 -3.15
C HIS A 190 -6.93 -5.80 -4.46
N ILE A 191 -7.43 -4.95 -5.37
CA ILE A 191 -7.78 -5.34 -6.72
C ILE A 191 -6.56 -5.05 -7.61
N SER A 192 -6.05 -6.09 -8.28
CA SER A 192 -4.97 -5.96 -9.27
C SER A 192 -5.36 -5.03 -10.42
N GLY A 193 -4.41 -4.19 -10.83
CA GLY A 193 -4.49 -3.30 -11.98
C GLY A 193 -4.07 -3.95 -13.30
N VAL A 194 -3.62 -5.21 -13.30
CA VAL A 194 -3.14 -5.91 -14.51
C VAL A 194 -4.17 -5.83 -15.64
N ARG A 195 -5.46 -6.05 -15.32
CA ARG A 195 -6.53 -6.02 -16.32
C ARG A 195 -6.81 -4.61 -16.86
N ASP A 196 -6.77 -3.60 -15.98
CA ASP A 196 -7.02 -2.22 -16.38
C ASP A 196 -5.85 -1.73 -17.27
N LEU A 197 -4.61 -2.13 -16.98
CA LEU A 197 -3.44 -1.85 -17.83
C LEU A 197 -3.46 -2.63 -19.15
N ASP A 198 -3.91 -3.89 -19.14
CA ASP A 198 -4.05 -4.71 -20.34
C ASP A 198 -5.03 -4.12 -21.35
N ALA A 199 -6.13 -3.54 -20.85
CA ALA A 199 -7.09 -2.81 -21.68
C ALA A 199 -6.50 -1.57 -22.38
N GLU A 200 -5.41 -1.00 -21.84
CA GLU A 200 -4.69 0.14 -22.39
C GLU A 200 -3.52 -0.29 -23.31
N GLY A 201 -3.32 -1.60 -23.51
CA GLY A 201 -2.34 -2.15 -24.46
C GLY A 201 -1.02 -2.62 -23.84
N VAL A 202 -0.90 -2.61 -22.51
CA VAL A 202 0.19 -3.25 -21.77
C VAL A 202 -0.02 -4.77 -21.79
N GLU A 203 1.02 -5.60 -21.87
CA GLU A 203 0.82 -7.05 -21.75
C GLU A 203 0.57 -7.44 -20.28
N GLY A 204 -0.67 -7.82 -19.96
CA GLY A 204 -1.05 -8.28 -18.64
C GLY A 204 -0.66 -9.75 -18.38
N VAL A 205 0.06 -10.00 -17.28
CA VAL A 205 0.64 -11.30 -16.94
C VAL A 205 0.19 -11.78 -15.56
N ILE A 206 -0.34 -13.00 -15.49
CA ILE A 206 -0.75 -13.65 -14.24
C ILE A 206 -0.13 -15.04 -14.09
N PRO A 207 0.11 -15.54 -12.86
CA PRO A 207 0.59 -16.91 -12.66
C PRO A 207 -0.36 -17.95 -13.28
N GLU A 208 0.16 -18.99 -13.95
CA GLU A 208 -0.67 -20.03 -14.59
C GLU A 208 -1.66 -20.67 -13.59
N ALA A 209 -1.25 -20.87 -12.34
CA ALA A 209 -2.10 -21.42 -11.29
C ALA A 209 -3.26 -20.48 -10.85
N ALA A 210 -3.26 -19.21 -11.26
CA ALA A 210 -4.37 -18.29 -11.03
C ALA A 210 -5.60 -18.61 -11.89
N VAL A 211 -5.42 -19.26 -13.05
CA VAL A 211 -6.52 -19.66 -13.96
C VAL A 211 -7.51 -20.57 -13.23
N ASP A 212 -7.00 -21.56 -12.51
CA ASP A 212 -7.79 -22.53 -11.75
C ASP A 212 -8.49 -21.93 -10.52
N ARG A 213 -8.18 -20.68 -10.17
CA ARG A 213 -8.80 -19.94 -9.05
C ARG A 213 -10.05 -19.16 -9.46
N GLY A 214 -10.52 -19.32 -10.70
CA GLY A 214 -11.76 -18.72 -11.18
C GLY A 214 -11.64 -17.27 -11.61
N VAL A 215 -10.43 -16.84 -11.98
CA VAL A 215 -10.19 -15.55 -12.65
C VAL A 215 -10.88 -15.62 -14.02
N THR A 216 -12.04 -14.97 -14.15
CA THR A 216 -12.93 -15.14 -15.32
C THR A 216 -12.40 -14.55 -16.62
N TYR A 217 -11.32 -13.78 -16.55
CA TYR A 217 -10.63 -13.12 -17.65
C TYR A 217 -9.23 -13.70 -17.87
N ALA A 218 -8.89 -14.82 -17.23
CA ALA A 218 -7.57 -15.44 -17.37
C ALA A 218 -7.27 -15.89 -18.81
N ASP A 219 -8.31 -16.21 -19.60
CA ASP A 219 -8.17 -16.56 -21.03
C ASP A 219 -7.78 -15.35 -21.91
N GLU A 220 -7.88 -14.13 -21.37
CA GLU A 220 -7.56 -12.88 -22.07
C GLU A 220 -6.13 -12.39 -21.76
N LEU A 221 -5.50 -12.92 -20.70
CA LEU A 221 -4.19 -12.50 -20.20
C LEU A 221 -3.09 -13.53 -20.53
N THR A 222 -1.84 -13.07 -20.54
CA THR A 222 -0.68 -13.97 -20.62
C THR A 222 -0.52 -14.71 -19.29
N THR A 223 -0.32 -16.03 -19.35
CA THR A 223 0.01 -16.83 -18.16
C THR A 223 1.51 -17.06 -18.06
N VAL A 224 2.04 -17.02 -16.84
CA VAL A 224 3.47 -17.23 -16.57
C VAL A 224 3.72 -18.52 -15.77
N ALA A 225 4.77 -19.24 -16.15
CA ALA A 225 5.29 -20.42 -15.49
C ALA A 225 6.73 -20.21 -14.97
N ASP A 226 7.23 -21.16 -14.19
CA ASP A 226 8.59 -21.14 -13.63
C ASP A 226 9.65 -21.07 -14.74
N GLY A 227 10.52 -20.07 -14.67
CA GLY A 227 11.62 -19.84 -15.61
C GLY A 227 11.25 -19.05 -16.86
N ASP A 228 9.99 -18.63 -17.02
CA ASP A 228 9.60 -17.70 -18.09
C ASP A 228 10.23 -16.32 -17.84
N THR A 229 10.52 -15.60 -18.92
CA THR A 229 11.29 -14.35 -18.87
C THR A 229 10.63 -13.22 -19.66
N PHE A 230 10.73 -12.01 -19.14
CA PHE A 230 10.28 -10.77 -19.78
C PHE A 230 11.46 -9.81 -19.90
N GLN A 231 11.69 -9.27 -21.10
CA GLN A 231 12.82 -8.38 -21.38
C GLN A 231 12.36 -6.92 -21.29
N VAL A 232 13.10 -6.09 -20.55
CA VAL A 232 12.85 -4.66 -20.40
C VAL A 232 14.17 -3.95 -20.64
N GLY A 233 14.36 -3.39 -21.84
CA GLY A 233 15.65 -2.87 -22.28
C GLY A 233 16.73 -3.97 -22.26
N ASP A 234 17.80 -3.72 -21.51
CA ASP A 234 18.87 -4.70 -21.26
C ASP A 234 18.59 -5.60 -20.04
N ALA A 235 17.57 -5.29 -19.22
CA ALA A 235 17.19 -6.06 -18.05
C ALA A 235 16.29 -7.26 -18.39
N ILE A 236 16.38 -8.32 -17.57
CA ILE A 236 15.52 -9.51 -17.67
C ILE A 236 14.78 -9.72 -16.35
N ILE A 237 13.47 -9.87 -16.42
CA ILE A 237 12.62 -10.31 -15.31
C ILE A 237 12.32 -11.80 -15.49
N GLU A 238 12.80 -12.65 -14.58
CA GLU A 238 12.55 -14.10 -14.58
C GLU A 238 11.49 -14.49 -13.53
N ALA A 239 10.50 -15.26 -13.93
CA ALA A 239 9.50 -15.81 -13.03
C ALA A 239 10.05 -17.01 -12.24
N VAL A 240 9.89 -16.96 -10.92
CA VAL A 240 10.35 -18.00 -9.99
C VAL A 240 9.15 -18.51 -9.19
N TYR A 241 8.75 -19.76 -9.42
CA TYR A 241 7.60 -20.34 -8.72
C TYR A 241 7.90 -20.59 -7.24
N THR A 242 7.19 -19.89 -6.36
CA THR A 242 7.43 -19.83 -4.91
C THR A 242 6.15 -20.07 -4.08
N PRO A 243 5.46 -21.21 -4.28
CA PRO A 243 4.17 -21.47 -3.65
C PRO A 243 4.26 -21.50 -2.13
N GLY A 244 3.21 -21.02 -1.47
CA GLY A 244 3.18 -20.94 -0.01
C GLY A 244 2.00 -20.14 0.50
N HIS A 245 2.08 -18.82 0.35
CA HIS A 245 0.96 -17.92 0.66
C HIS A 245 -0.27 -18.27 -0.19
N THR A 246 -0.05 -18.35 -1.50
CA THR A 246 -0.99 -18.94 -2.44
C THR A 246 -0.39 -20.14 -3.18
N THR A 247 -1.24 -20.94 -3.81
CA THR A 247 -0.84 -22.06 -4.67
C THR A 247 -0.15 -21.60 -5.97
N GLY A 248 -0.47 -20.39 -6.43
CA GLY A 248 0.11 -19.77 -7.62
C GLY A 248 1.15 -18.67 -7.35
N MET A 249 1.63 -18.56 -6.12
CA MET A 249 2.61 -17.55 -5.74
C MET A 249 3.86 -17.65 -6.63
N THR A 250 4.18 -16.55 -7.29
CA THR A 250 5.32 -16.40 -8.19
C THR A 250 6.11 -15.17 -7.78
N SER A 251 7.41 -15.32 -7.58
CA SER A 251 8.32 -14.22 -7.36
C SER A 251 8.99 -13.83 -8.68
N TYR A 252 9.45 -12.58 -8.80
CA TYR A 252 10.12 -12.11 -10.01
C TYR A 252 11.57 -11.72 -9.70
N LEU A 253 12.52 -12.42 -10.32
CA LEU A 253 13.95 -12.15 -10.23
C LEU A 253 14.32 -11.12 -11.30
N VAL A 254 14.53 -9.89 -10.86
CA VAL A 254 14.89 -8.74 -11.69
C VAL A 254 16.41 -8.70 -11.86
N ASP A 255 16.83 -8.89 -13.10
CA ASP A 255 18.21 -8.89 -13.60
C ASP A 255 19.20 -9.67 -12.71
N GLY A 256 18.75 -10.80 -12.16
CA GLY A 256 19.58 -11.67 -11.31
C GLY A 256 20.06 -11.04 -9.99
N THR A 257 19.56 -9.86 -9.61
CA THR A 257 20.10 -9.04 -8.52
C THR A 257 19.06 -8.65 -7.48
N TYR A 258 17.78 -8.63 -7.85
CA TYR A 258 16.69 -8.29 -6.94
C TYR A 258 15.54 -9.27 -7.10
N LEU A 259 15.03 -9.82 -6.01
CA LEU A 259 13.87 -10.71 -6.05
C LEU A 259 12.67 -10.00 -5.42
N ALA A 260 11.69 -9.64 -6.27
CA ALA A 260 10.37 -9.22 -5.85
C ALA A 260 9.62 -10.47 -5.37
N THR A 261 9.51 -10.64 -4.05
CA THR A 261 9.03 -11.87 -3.43
C THR A 261 7.51 -11.93 -3.30
N GLY A 262 6.80 -10.86 -3.64
CA GLY A 262 5.37 -10.69 -3.35
C GLY A 262 5.05 -11.05 -1.89
N ASP A 263 3.99 -11.82 -1.67
CA ASP A 263 3.63 -12.39 -0.36
C ASP A 263 4.35 -13.71 -0.03
N GLY A 264 5.56 -13.93 -0.53
CA GLY A 264 6.39 -15.09 -0.16
C GLY A 264 7.24 -14.85 1.09
N LEU A 265 7.95 -13.72 1.11
CA LEU A 265 8.91 -13.33 2.14
C LEU A 265 8.86 -11.82 2.33
N PHE A 266 8.84 -11.38 3.58
CA PHE A 266 8.89 -9.98 3.96
C PHE A 266 10.15 -9.67 4.76
N VAL A 267 10.36 -8.39 5.08
CA VAL A 267 11.38 -7.99 6.05
C VAL A 267 11.01 -8.60 7.41
N GLU A 268 11.90 -9.42 7.96
CA GLU A 268 11.77 -10.09 9.27
C GLU A 268 10.58 -11.05 9.44
N SER A 269 9.80 -11.34 8.39
CA SER A 269 8.62 -12.20 8.49
C SER A 269 8.27 -12.92 7.17
N VAL A 270 7.24 -13.75 7.20
CA VAL A 270 6.68 -14.47 6.04
C VAL A 270 5.17 -14.32 6.04
N ALA A 271 4.54 -14.37 4.86
CA ALA A 271 3.11 -14.20 4.77
C ALA A 271 2.32 -15.38 5.36
N ARG A 272 1.08 -15.08 5.73
CA ARG A 272 0.15 -16.05 6.29
C ARG A 272 -0.25 -17.10 5.25
N PRO A 273 -0.23 -18.41 5.57
CA PRO A 273 -0.59 -19.46 4.63
C PRO A 273 -1.98 -20.03 4.92
N ASP A 274 -2.94 -19.27 5.43
CA ASP A 274 -4.24 -19.77 5.87
C ASP A 274 -5.45 -19.25 5.09
N LEU A 275 -5.27 -18.25 4.21
CA LEU A 275 -6.37 -17.62 3.47
C LEU A 275 -6.97 -18.52 2.37
N GLU A 276 -6.13 -19.08 1.49
CA GLU A 276 -6.64 -19.73 0.26
C GLU A 276 -7.47 -21.01 0.50
N GLU A 277 -7.00 -21.97 1.30
CA GLU A 277 -7.77 -23.20 1.60
C GLU A 277 -8.25 -23.26 3.07
N GLY A 278 -8.23 -22.12 3.78
CA GLY A 278 -8.56 -22.06 5.21
C GLY A 278 -7.58 -22.81 6.11
N GLY A 279 -7.94 -22.89 7.41
CA GLY A 279 -7.07 -23.46 8.45
C GLY A 279 -6.70 -24.94 8.29
N ARG A 280 -7.51 -25.75 7.57
CA ARG A 280 -7.20 -27.18 7.35
C ARG A 280 -6.06 -27.41 6.36
N GLY A 281 -5.84 -26.49 5.42
CA GLY A 281 -4.74 -26.53 4.45
C GLY A 281 -3.46 -25.85 4.93
N CYS A 282 -3.52 -25.13 6.06
CA CYS A 282 -2.44 -24.28 6.56
C CYS A 282 -1.13 -25.05 6.75
N ALA A 283 -1.13 -26.20 7.43
CA ALA A 283 0.09 -26.98 7.65
C ALA A 283 0.79 -27.42 6.36
N ARG A 284 0.01 -27.77 5.32
CA ARG A 284 0.55 -28.14 4.00
C ARG A 284 1.14 -26.91 3.31
N ARG A 285 0.45 -25.78 3.32
CA ARG A 285 0.97 -24.52 2.73
C ARG A 285 2.21 -24.00 3.47
N CYS A 286 2.27 -24.12 4.80
CA CYS A 286 3.50 -23.84 5.56
C CYS A 286 4.67 -24.69 5.05
N ALA A 287 4.44 -25.98 4.79
CA ALA A 287 5.47 -26.87 4.27
C ALA A 287 5.89 -26.48 2.84
N HIS A 288 4.94 -26.05 1.99
CA HIS A 288 5.23 -25.55 0.65
C HIS A 288 6.07 -24.26 0.71
N ALA A 289 5.65 -23.29 1.52
CA ALA A 289 6.36 -22.03 1.74
C ALA A 289 7.79 -22.26 2.21
N LEU A 290 7.97 -23.10 3.25
CA LEU A 290 9.30 -23.43 3.77
C LEU A 290 10.18 -24.08 2.71
N ARG A 291 9.61 -24.98 1.89
CA ARG A 291 10.33 -25.64 0.81
C ARG A 291 10.72 -24.66 -0.29
N ALA A 292 9.80 -23.81 -0.74
CA ALA A 292 10.07 -22.76 -1.71
C ALA A 292 11.19 -21.84 -1.25
N LEU A 293 11.14 -21.39 0.01
CA LEU A 293 12.22 -20.58 0.60
C LEU A 293 13.57 -21.33 0.57
N GLN A 294 13.60 -22.59 1.00
CA GLN A 294 14.84 -23.38 1.08
C GLN A 294 15.43 -23.75 -0.28
N GLU A 295 14.59 -24.10 -1.25
CA GLU A 295 15.02 -24.65 -2.53
C GLU A 295 15.17 -23.57 -3.61
N ARG A 296 14.43 -22.45 -3.52
CA ARG A 296 14.41 -21.38 -4.55
C ARG A 296 15.02 -20.07 -4.08
N VAL A 297 14.66 -19.57 -2.89
CA VAL A 297 15.09 -18.23 -2.44
C VAL A 297 16.48 -18.26 -1.79
N LEU A 298 16.71 -19.23 -0.89
CA LEU A 298 17.97 -19.35 -0.14
C LEU A 298 19.11 -19.98 -0.96
N THR A 299 18.82 -20.46 -2.18
CA THR A 299 19.81 -21.02 -3.11
C THR A 299 20.41 -19.99 -4.05
N LEU A 300 19.84 -18.78 -4.12
CA LEU A 300 20.37 -17.68 -4.92
C LEU A 300 21.80 -17.26 -4.44
N PRO A 301 22.61 -16.55 -5.25
CA PRO A 301 24.01 -16.22 -4.93
C PRO A 301 24.18 -15.01 -4.00
N ARG A 302 24.79 -15.14 -2.82
CA ARG A 302 24.88 -14.05 -1.82
C ARG A 302 25.08 -12.64 -2.41
N GLY A 303 24.16 -11.71 -2.09
CA GLY A 303 24.25 -10.31 -2.52
C GLY A 303 23.00 -9.77 -3.20
N TYR A 304 22.03 -10.63 -3.56
CA TYR A 304 20.72 -10.18 -4.06
C TYR A 304 19.92 -9.49 -2.95
N ALA A 305 19.21 -8.43 -3.36
CA ALA A 305 18.22 -7.76 -2.53
C ALA A 305 16.85 -8.44 -2.67
N LEU A 306 16.00 -8.26 -1.67
CA LEU A 306 14.67 -8.85 -1.57
C LEU A 306 13.69 -7.73 -1.24
N GLY A 307 12.52 -7.74 -1.88
CA GLY A 307 11.40 -6.91 -1.46
C GLY A 307 10.07 -7.63 -1.65
N GLY A 308 9.25 -7.64 -0.61
CA GLY A 308 7.92 -8.24 -0.65
C GLY A 308 6.85 -7.31 -1.23
N ALA A 309 5.60 -7.78 -1.28
CA ALA A 309 4.45 -6.97 -1.69
C ALA A 309 3.82 -6.18 -0.53
N HIS A 310 4.29 -6.35 0.72
CA HIS A 310 3.73 -5.67 1.88
C HIS A 310 4.77 -5.22 2.92
N PHE A 311 4.45 -4.14 3.64
CA PHE A 311 5.15 -3.69 4.84
C PHE A 311 4.17 -3.31 5.98
N SER A 312 4.71 -3.15 7.19
CA SER A 312 3.96 -2.82 8.42
C SER A 312 4.69 -1.81 9.28
#